data_AF-F2TTF7-F1
#
_entry.id   AF-F2TTF7-F1
#
_cell.length_a   1.000
_cell.length_b   1.000
_cell.length_c   1.000
_cell.angle_alpha   90.00
_cell.angle_beta   90.00
_cell.angle_gamma   90.00
#
_symmetry.space_group_name_H-M   'P 1'
#
loop_
_entity.id
_entity.type
_entity.pdbx_description
1 polymer ?
#
loop_
_entity_poly.entity_id
_entity_poly.type
_entity_poly.pdbx_seq_one_letter_code
_entity_poly.pdbx_strand_id
1 'polypeptide(L)'
;MQNIIVGLRGAQVVLAIIILGLTGWVVNRTRGNSDETNFLLFDSIWTFIIAVPYLVLAPLYLQKFAHKYALIAVEAVTLLFWFAGFIAVAAVLPPTSVCRHSSVCKGLQAATVFGAFEWLLFVATTVLVVVLPILRGGGDSTPKPEAAVDMQAHPGV
;
A
#
# COMPACT_ATOMS: atom_id res chain seq x y z
N MET A 1 14.21 -2.00 -12.63
CA MET A 1 13.56 -2.02 -11.30
C MET A 1 12.35 -1.10 -11.22
N GLN A 2 12.41 0.11 -11.79
CA GLN A 2 11.30 1.08 -11.73
C GLN A 2 9.95 0.56 -12.24
N ASN A 3 9.90 -0.10 -13.41
CA ASN A 3 8.64 -0.66 -13.95
C ASN A 3 8.00 -1.71 -13.03
N ILE A 4 8.82 -2.49 -12.31
CA ILE A 4 8.35 -3.49 -11.34
C ILE A 4 7.71 -2.78 -10.15
N ILE A 5 8.36 -1.74 -9.61
CA ILE A 5 7.84 -0.97 -8.47
C ILE A 5 6.51 -0.31 -8.82
N VAL A 6 6.39 0.31 -9.99
CA VAL A 6 5.12 0.92 -10.45
C VAL A 6 4.02 -0.14 -10.59
N GLY A 7 4.35 -1.32 -11.11
CA GLY A 7 3.41 -2.45 -11.16
C GLY A 7 2.93 -2.90 -9.79
N LEU A 8 3.85 -3.03 -8.81
CA LEU A 8 3.49 -3.39 -7.43
C LEU A 8 2.60 -2.30 -6.79
N ARG A 9 2.90 -1.02 -7.00
CA ARG A 9 2.08 0.10 -6.52
C ARG A 9 0.68 0.09 -7.14
N GLY A 10 0.58 -0.23 -8.43
CA GLY A 10 -0.71 -0.40 -9.11
C GLY A 10 -1.53 -1.53 -8.49
N ALA A 11 -0.91 -2.68 -8.21
CA ALA A 11 -1.57 -3.79 -7.53
C ALA A 11 -2.03 -3.44 -6.11
N GLN A 12 -1.18 -2.71 -5.36
CA GLN A 12 -1.52 -2.20 -4.02
C GLN A 12 -2.78 -1.32 -4.05
N VAL A 13 -2.87 -0.40 -5.01
CA VAL A 13 -4.06 0.47 -5.16
C VAL A 13 -5.31 -0.34 -5.50
N VAL A 14 -5.21 -1.31 -6.41
CA VAL A 14 -6.35 -2.14 -6.80
C VAL A 14 -6.87 -2.94 -5.60
N LEU A 15 -5.99 -3.58 -4.84
CA LEU A 15 -6.37 -4.33 -3.66
C LEU A 15 -6.92 -3.42 -2.55
N ALA A 16 -6.31 -2.25 -2.32
CA ALA A 16 -6.85 -1.26 -1.38
C ALA A 16 -8.27 -0.81 -1.74
N ILE A 17 -8.59 -0.61 -3.03
CA ILE A 17 -9.96 -0.27 -3.49
C ILE A 17 -10.93 -1.43 -3.26
N ILE A 18 -10.51 -2.68 -3.53
CA ILE A 18 -11.34 -3.86 -3.28
C ILE A 18 -11.67 -3.96 -1.79
N ILE A 19 -10.67 -3.82 -0.91
CA ILE A 19 -10.84 -3.93 0.53
C ILE A 19 -11.66 -2.74 1.06
N LEU A 20 -11.47 -1.54 0.52
CA LEU A 20 -12.30 -0.35 0.81
C LEU A 20 -13.78 -0.62 0.53
N GLY A 21 -14.09 -1.22 -0.62
CA GLY A 21 -15.47 -1.57 -0.99
C GLY A 21 -16.07 -2.64 -0.07
N LEU A 22 -15.31 -3.70 0.23
CA LEU A 22 -15.75 -4.78 1.11
C LEU A 22 -15.99 -4.29 2.53
N THR A 23 -14.99 -3.64 3.13
CA THR A 23 -15.05 -3.15 4.52
C THR A 23 -16.04 -2.00 4.66
N GLY A 24 -16.12 -1.07 3.70
CA GLY A 24 -17.12 0.01 3.71
C GLY A 24 -18.55 -0.51 3.67
N TRP A 25 -18.82 -1.52 2.83
CA TRP A 25 -20.13 -2.18 2.82
C TRP A 25 -20.43 -2.89 4.14
N VAL A 26 -19.46 -3.62 4.72
CA VAL A 26 -19.63 -4.29 6.02
C VAL A 26 -19.91 -3.28 7.12
N VAL A 27 -19.10 -2.23 7.26
CA VAL A 27 -19.26 -1.17 8.27
C VAL A 27 -20.63 -0.52 8.18
N ASN A 28 -21.10 -0.21 6.97
CA ASN A 28 -22.46 0.31 6.77
C ASN A 28 -23.53 -0.69 7.24
N ARG A 29 -23.35 -1.99 6.96
CA ARG A 29 -24.32 -3.02 7.33
C ARG A 29 -24.34 -3.33 8.82
N THR A 30 -23.19 -3.27 9.49
CA THR A 30 -23.03 -3.53 10.93
C THR A 30 -23.14 -2.28 11.78
N ARG A 31 -23.38 -1.10 11.16
CA ARG A 31 -23.38 0.21 11.80
C ARG A 31 -22.07 0.52 12.54
N GLY A 32 -20.95 0.02 12.03
CA GLY A 32 -19.62 0.27 12.59
C GLY A 32 -19.32 -0.43 13.92
N ASN A 33 -20.06 -1.47 14.29
CA ASN A 33 -19.91 -2.17 15.58
C ASN A 33 -18.65 -3.05 15.72
N SER A 34 -17.68 -2.99 14.81
CA SER A 34 -16.43 -3.77 14.90
C SER A 34 -15.24 -2.86 14.65
N ASP A 35 -14.41 -2.67 15.67
CA ASP A 35 -13.21 -1.85 15.61
C ASP A 35 -12.17 -2.45 14.66
N GLU A 36 -12.11 -3.78 14.57
CA GLU A 36 -11.22 -4.50 13.66
C GLU A 36 -11.56 -4.20 12.21
N THR A 37 -12.86 -4.21 11.88
CA THR A 37 -13.33 -3.87 10.53
C THR A 37 -13.14 -2.39 10.23
N ASN A 38 -13.41 -1.52 11.20
CA ASN A 38 -13.21 -0.08 11.05
C ASN A 38 -11.73 0.26 10.82
N PHE A 39 -10.81 -0.44 11.49
CA PHE A 39 -9.38 -0.28 11.29
C PHE A 39 -8.93 -0.76 9.90
N LEU A 40 -9.39 -1.92 9.43
CA LEU A 40 -9.07 -2.38 8.07
C LEU A 40 -9.66 -1.45 6.98
N LEU A 41 -10.82 -0.84 7.24
CA LEU A 41 -11.38 0.21 6.39
C LEU A 41 -10.47 1.45 6.37
N PHE A 42 -9.99 1.89 7.54
CA PHE A 42 -9.01 2.97 7.65
C PHE A 42 -7.73 2.67 6.86
N ASP A 43 -7.17 1.47 6.98
CA ASP A 43 -5.95 1.07 6.27
C ASP A 43 -6.11 1.16 4.75
N SER A 44 -7.29 0.79 4.25
CA SER A 44 -7.66 0.89 2.85
C SER A 44 -7.66 2.35 2.36
N ILE A 45 -8.27 3.24 3.15
CA ILE A 45 -8.33 4.68 2.86
C ILE A 45 -6.94 5.32 2.95
N TRP A 46 -6.20 5.02 4.02
CA TRP A 46 -4.82 5.45 4.23
C TRP A 46 -3.95 5.09 3.04
N THR A 47 -4.03 3.84 2.58
CA THR A 47 -3.21 3.33 1.48
C THR A 47 -3.56 4.02 0.16
N PHE A 48 -4.86 4.13 -0.14
CA PHE A 48 -5.34 4.70 -1.39
C PHE A 48 -5.11 6.21 -1.50
N ILE A 49 -5.36 6.97 -0.43
CA ILE A 49 -5.35 8.43 -0.45
C ILE A 49 -4.00 9.01 -0.05
N ILE A 50 -3.27 8.36 0.87
CA ILE A 50 -2.07 8.92 1.49
C ILE A 50 -0.82 8.14 1.06
N ALA A 51 -0.75 6.85 1.39
CA ALA A 51 0.49 6.09 1.25
C ALA A 51 0.96 6.00 -0.21
N VAL A 52 0.14 5.45 -1.11
CA VAL A 52 0.56 5.26 -2.51
C VAL A 52 0.79 6.59 -3.23
N PRO A 53 -0.10 7.60 -3.13
CA PRO A 53 0.17 8.91 -3.73
C PRO A 53 1.46 9.54 -3.22
N TYR A 54 1.75 9.48 -1.92
CA TYR A 54 3.01 9.98 -1.38
C TYR A 54 4.22 9.22 -1.94
N LEU A 55 4.17 7.88 -1.93
CA LEU A 55 5.28 7.02 -2.36
C LEU A 55 5.55 7.09 -3.88
N VAL A 56 4.56 7.49 -4.69
CA VAL A 56 4.69 7.66 -6.14
C VAL A 56 5.01 9.11 -6.51
N LEU A 57 4.26 10.09 -6.01
CA LEU A 57 4.39 11.49 -6.43
C LEU A 57 5.60 12.18 -5.80
N ALA A 58 5.96 11.84 -4.55
CA ALA A 58 7.11 12.46 -3.90
C ALA A 58 8.42 12.28 -4.69
N PRO A 59 8.82 11.06 -5.11
CA PRO A 59 10.05 10.88 -5.89
C PRO A 59 9.96 11.44 -7.31
N LEU A 60 8.77 11.53 -7.90
CA LEU A 60 8.58 11.97 -9.29
C LEU A 60 8.53 13.50 -9.43
N TYR A 61 7.84 14.20 -8.53
CA TYR A 61 7.51 15.61 -8.70
C TYR A 61 7.98 16.50 -7.55
N LEU A 62 8.18 15.93 -6.36
CA LEU A 62 8.42 16.68 -5.13
C LEU A 62 9.75 16.28 -4.48
N GLN A 63 10.85 16.36 -5.23
CA GLN A 63 12.18 15.97 -4.73
C GLN A 63 12.60 16.68 -3.43
N LYS A 64 12.07 17.90 -3.18
CA LYS A 64 12.27 18.63 -1.91
C LYS A 64 11.59 17.97 -0.70
N PHE A 65 10.48 17.26 -0.91
CA PHE A 65 9.70 16.56 0.12
C PHE A 65 9.95 15.04 0.15
N ALA A 66 10.73 14.52 -0.81
CA ALA A 66 11.15 13.12 -0.90
C ALA A 66 12.28 12.81 0.09
N HIS A 67 12.06 13.06 1.38
CA HIS A 67 13.01 12.66 2.41
C HIS A 67 13.06 11.14 2.51
N LYS A 68 14.25 10.55 2.32
CA LYS A 68 14.46 9.09 2.37
C LYS A 68 13.84 8.44 3.61
N TYR A 69 13.98 9.08 4.77
CA TYR A 69 13.43 8.58 6.03
C TYR A 69 11.90 8.64 6.08
N ALA A 70 11.29 9.65 5.46
CA ALA A 70 9.84 9.76 5.41
C ALA A 70 9.22 8.72 4.47
N LEU A 71 9.85 8.46 3.31
CA LEU A 71 9.43 7.37 2.42
C LEU A 71 9.51 6.01 3.11
N ILE A 72 10.62 5.73 3.80
CA ILE A 72 10.79 4.49 4.58
C ILE A 72 9.76 4.41 5.72
N ALA A 73 9.50 5.52 6.41
CA ALA A 73 8.53 5.56 7.50
C ALA A 73 7.11 5.27 7.01
N VAL A 74 6.67 5.90 5.90
CA VAL A 74 5.35 5.64 5.32
C VAL A 74 5.23 4.18 4.87
N GLU A 75 6.27 3.62 4.26
CA GLU A 75 6.30 2.22 3.87
C GLU A 75 6.16 1.28 5.08
N ALA A 76 6.96 1.52 6.13
CA ALA A 76 6.98 0.69 7.33
C ALA A 76 5.66 0.78 8.12
N VAL A 77 5.12 1.99 8.28
CA VAL A 77 3.82 2.20 8.94
C VAL A 77 2.72 1.48 8.19
N THR A 78 2.69 1.61 6.85
CA THR A 78 1.66 0.95 6.03
C THR A 78 1.79 -0.57 6.09
N LEU A 79 3.01 -1.11 6.10
CA LEU A 79 3.25 -2.55 6.29
C LEU A 79 2.73 -3.03 7.65
N LEU A 80 2.96 -2.28 8.73
CA LEU A 80 2.49 -2.63 10.08
C LEU A 80 0.97 -2.53 10.19
N PHE A 81 0.36 -1.51 9.60
CA PHE A 81 -1.08 -1.33 9.54
C PHE A 81 -1.74 -2.53 8.88
N TRP A 82 -1.36 -2.86 7.64
CA TRP A 82 -1.93 -4.01 6.94
C TRP A 82 -1.75 -5.31 7.73
N PHE A 83 -0.57 -5.54 8.31
CA PHE A 83 -0.33 -6.72 9.15
C PHE A 83 -1.31 -6.81 10.32
N ALA A 84 -1.47 -5.71 11.06
CA ALA A 84 -2.40 -5.65 12.19
C ALA A 84 -3.86 -5.79 11.73
N GLY A 85 -4.24 -5.12 10.63
CA GLY A 85 -5.62 -5.04 10.17
C GLY A 85 -6.18 -6.39 9.73
N PHE A 86 -5.47 -7.10 8.85
CA PHE A 86 -5.99 -8.40 8.39
C PHE A 86 -6.00 -9.44 9.51
N ILE A 87 -5.01 -9.42 10.41
CA ILE A 87 -4.95 -10.34 11.56
C ILE A 87 -6.06 -10.03 12.57
N ALA A 88 -6.34 -8.76 12.86
CA ALA A 88 -7.42 -8.36 13.76
C ALA A 88 -8.78 -8.87 13.26
N VAL A 89 -9.07 -8.66 11.97
CA VAL A 89 -10.30 -9.17 11.34
C VAL A 89 -10.31 -10.71 11.33
N ALA A 90 -9.19 -11.37 11.05
CA ALA A 90 -9.09 -12.82 11.10
C ALA A 90 -9.37 -13.40 12.50
N ALA A 91 -8.92 -12.73 13.57
CA ALA A 91 -9.05 -13.21 14.94
C ALA A 91 -10.51 -13.23 15.44
N VAL A 92 -11.35 -12.31 14.94
CA VAL A 92 -12.77 -12.23 15.31
C VAL A 92 -13.69 -13.01 14.37
N LEU A 93 -13.12 -13.62 13.32
CA LEU A 93 -13.89 -14.31 12.29
C LEU A 93 -14.34 -15.70 12.76
N PRO A 94 -15.65 -16.02 12.68
CA PRO A 94 -16.11 -17.36 13.01
C PRO A 94 -15.68 -18.38 11.94
N PRO A 95 -15.68 -19.68 12.29
CA PRO A 95 -15.39 -20.75 11.33
C PRO A 95 -16.26 -20.68 10.08
N THR A 96 -15.70 -21.10 8.94
CA THR A 96 -16.35 -21.02 7.61
C THR A 96 -17.72 -21.71 7.56
N SER A 97 -17.93 -22.78 8.34
CA SER A 97 -19.20 -23.50 8.48
C SER A 97 -20.33 -22.61 9.01
N VAL A 98 -20.03 -21.70 9.94
CA VAL A 98 -20.98 -20.76 10.54
C VAL A 98 -21.27 -19.59 9.60
N CYS A 99 -20.30 -19.21 8.77
CA CYS A 99 -20.40 -18.08 7.84
C CYS A 99 -21.19 -18.37 6.55
N ARG A 100 -21.71 -19.59 6.36
CA ARG A 100 -22.37 -20.03 5.11
C ARG A 100 -23.52 -19.12 4.68
N HIS A 101 -24.30 -18.60 5.64
CA HIS A 101 -25.50 -17.80 5.38
C HIS A 101 -25.32 -16.29 5.62
N SER A 102 -24.14 -15.85 6.07
CA SER A 102 -23.86 -14.43 6.34
C SER A 102 -23.03 -13.82 5.22
N SER A 103 -23.64 -12.93 4.43
CA SER A 103 -22.91 -12.14 3.43
C SER A 103 -21.87 -11.22 4.06
N VAL A 104 -22.13 -10.72 5.27
CA VAL A 104 -21.16 -9.94 6.06
C VAL A 104 -19.93 -10.76 6.39
N CYS A 105 -20.10 -11.98 6.91
CA CYS A 105 -18.93 -12.81 7.22
C CYS A 105 -18.14 -13.17 5.96
N LYS A 106 -18.80 -13.52 4.86
CA LYS A 106 -18.11 -13.79 3.59
C LYS A 106 -17.33 -12.56 3.08
N GLY A 107 -17.89 -11.37 3.24
CA GLY A 107 -17.22 -10.12 2.92
C GLY A 107 -15.97 -9.91 3.76
N LEU A 108 -16.05 -10.16 5.07
CA LEU A 108 -14.89 -10.08 5.96
C LEU A 108 -13.83 -11.16 5.69
N GLN A 109 -14.24 -12.37 5.32
CA GLN A 109 -13.31 -13.43 4.89
C GLN A 109 -12.54 -13.01 3.64
N ALA A 110 -13.25 -12.48 2.64
CA ALA A 110 -12.61 -11.95 1.44
C ALA A 110 -11.68 -10.78 1.77
N ALA A 111 -12.12 -9.82 2.60
CA ALA A 111 -11.32 -8.69 3.03
C ALA A 111 -10.04 -9.12 3.77
N THR A 112 -10.13 -10.15 4.60
CA THR A 112 -8.99 -10.74 5.32
C THR A 112 -7.96 -11.32 4.34
N VAL A 113 -8.40 -12.12 3.37
CA VAL A 113 -7.50 -12.75 2.39
C VAL A 113 -6.86 -11.70 1.49
N PHE A 114 -7.63 -10.74 0.97
CA PHE A 114 -7.07 -9.65 0.18
C PHE A 114 -6.14 -8.76 1.00
N GLY A 115 -6.44 -8.50 2.28
CA GLY A 115 -5.55 -7.78 3.20
C GLY A 115 -4.21 -8.50 3.43
N ALA A 116 -4.23 -9.83 3.51
CA ALA A 116 -2.98 -10.61 3.59
C ALA A 116 -2.14 -10.50 2.30
N PHE A 117 -2.78 -10.49 1.12
CA PHE A 117 -2.07 -10.25 -0.14
C PHE A 117 -1.51 -8.83 -0.23
N GLU A 118 -2.27 -7.84 0.24
CA GLU A 118 -1.82 -6.45 0.29
C GLU A 118 -0.60 -6.29 1.20
N TRP A 119 -0.63 -6.93 2.37
CA TRP A 119 0.53 -7.02 3.26
C TRP A 119 1.75 -7.63 2.55
N LEU A 120 1.58 -8.73 1.82
CA LEU A 120 2.68 -9.35 1.05
C LEU A 120 3.24 -8.42 -0.03
N LEU A 121 2.40 -7.62 -0.69
CA LEU A 121 2.87 -6.60 -1.64
C LEU A 121 3.71 -5.54 -0.93
N PHE A 122 3.29 -5.07 0.25
CA PHE A 122 4.08 -4.14 1.06
C PHE A 122 5.38 -4.74 1.57
N VAL A 123 5.42 -6.02 1.91
CA VAL A 123 6.66 -6.74 2.22
C VAL A 123 7.58 -6.74 1.00
N ALA A 124 7.05 -7.08 -0.19
CA ALA A 124 7.82 -7.09 -1.42
C ALA A 124 8.39 -5.71 -1.76
N THR A 125 7.59 -4.64 -1.68
CA THR A 125 8.06 -3.27 -1.93
C THR A 125 9.07 -2.82 -0.88
N THR A 126 8.86 -3.14 0.40
CA THR A 126 9.83 -2.84 1.47
C THR A 126 11.17 -3.52 1.22
N VAL A 127 11.16 -4.80 0.82
CA VAL A 127 12.40 -5.52 0.50
C VAL A 127 13.12 -4.87 -0.68
N LEU A 128 12.39 -4.53 -1.74
CA LEU A 128 12.97 -3.94 -2.96
C LEU A 128 13.50 -2.51 -2.75
N VAL A 129 12.79 -1.68 -1.99
CA VAL A 129 13.05 -0.24 -1.86
C VAL A 129 13.89 0.09 -0.63
N VAL A 130 13.84 -0.73 0.42
CA VAL A 130 14.53 -0.46 1.69
C VAL A 130 15.64 -1.46 1.95
N VAL A 131 15.33 -2.77 1.97
CA VAL A 131 16.28 -3.79 2.43
C VAL A 131 17.42 -4.01 1.43
N LEU A 132 17.10 -4.19 0.14
CA LEU A 132 18.12 -4.44 -0.88
C LEU A 132 19.14 -3.29 -1.02
N PRO A 133 18.75 -2.00 -1.02
CA PRO A 133 19.71 -0.90 -1.02
C PRO A 133 20.64 -0.89 0.20
N ILE A 134 20.12 -1.20 1.39
CA ILE A 134 20.92 -1.27 2.63
C ILE A 134 21.94 -2.42 2.54
N LEU A 135 21.50 -3.61 2.13
CA LEU A 135 22.37 -4.79 2.03
C LEU A 135 23.46 -4.65 0.96
N ARG A 136 23.21 -3.88 -0.10
CA ARG A 136 24.20 -3.60 -1.16
C ARG A 136 25.25 -2.55 -0.77
N GLY A 137 25.24 -2.07 0.48
CA GLY A 137 26.26 -1.13 0.99
C GLY A 137 26.04 0.32 0.58
N GLY A 138 24.84 0.68 0.11
CA GLY A 138 24.52 2.00 -0.41
C GLY A 138 24.29 3.06 0.68
N GLY A 139 25.37 3.54 1.29
CA GLY A 139 25.43 4.96 1.60
C GLY A 139 25.42 5.72 0.26
N ASP A 140 24.40 6.54 0.03
CA ASP A 140 24.21 7.35 -1.18
C ASP A 140 24.22 6.61 -2.52
N SER A 141 23.05 6.16 -2.96
CA SER A 141 22.78 5.93 -4.37
C SER A 141 21.46 6.58 -4.75
N THR A 142 21.54 7.89 -4.93
CA THR A 142 20.52 8.69 -5.61
C THR A 142 20.19 8.01 -6.94
N PRO A 143 18.91 7.67 -7.23
CA PRO A 143 18.48 7.51 -8.61
C PRO A 143 18.66 8.88 -9.25
N LYS A 144 19.74 9.06 -10.02
CA LYS A 144 19.90 10.23 -10.88
C LYS A 144 18.70 10.20 -11.83
N PRO A 145 17.80 11.21 -11.81
CA PRO A 145 16.80 11.32 -12.86
C PRO A 145 17.58 11.40 -14.17
N GLU A 146 17.24 10.54 -15.11
CA GLU A 146 17.72 10.61 -16.48
C GLU A 146 17.64 12.06 -16.92
N ALA A 147 18.79 12.67 -17.20
CA ALA A 147 18.87 14.05 -17.63
C ALA A 147 17.94 14.19 -18.83
N ALA A 148 16.99 15.13 -18.73
CA ALA A 148 16.16 15.52 -19.84
C ALA A 148 17.07 15.71 -21.06
N VAL A 149 16.77 14.99 -22.13
CA VAL A 149 17.38 15.13 -23.44
C VAL A 149 17.51 16.62 -23.75
N ASP A 150 18.75 17.08 -23.83
CA ASP A 150 19.12 18.44 -24.18
C ASP A 150 18.65 18.69 -25.61
N MET A 151 17.46 19.26 -25.76
CA MET A 151 17.07 19.90 -27.01
C MET A 151 17.86 21.21 -27.09
N GLN A 152 19.14 21.10 -27.46
CA GLN A 152 19.90 22.24 -27.93
C GLN A 152 19.19 22.80 -29.14
N ALA A 153 18.50 23.92 -28.93
CA ALA A 153 18.14 24.84 -29.98
C ALA A 153 19.43 25.24 -30.69
N HIS A 154 19.53 24.90 -31.98
CA HIS A 154 20.54 25.43 -32.89
C HIS A 154 20.33 26.94 -33.06
N PRO A 155 21.30 27.81 -32.74
CA PRO A 155 21.33 29.18 -33.25
C PRO A 155 22.52 29.33 -34.21
N GLY A 156 22.25 29.73 -35.45
CA GLY A 156 23.25 30.09 -36.46
C GLY A 156 22.62 29.93 -37.84
N VAL A 157 22.29 31.00 -38.57
CA VAL A 157 23.19 32.00 -39.19
C VAL A 157 24.22 31.32 -40.07
#